data_AF-A0A9D9X8Q8-F1
#
_entry.id   AF-A0A9D9X8Q8-F1
#
_cell.length_a   1.000
_cell.length_b   1.000
_cell.length_c   1.000
_cell.angle_alpha   90.00
_cell.angle_beta   90.00
_cell.angle_gamma   90.00
#
_symmetry.space_group_name_H-M   'P 1'
#
loop_
_entity.id
_entity.type
_entity.pdbx_description
1 polymer ?
#
loop_
_entity_poly.entity_id
_entity_poly.type
_entity_poly.pdbx_seq_one_letter_code
_entity_poly.pdbx_strand_id
1 'polypeptide(L)'
;RTELLIAIGLIFAGATGNLIDSMFYDFVFPYDPCNAFNHLPGSGKFADCELFGIKTQIETRHTGFLFGNVVDMFQFTTEWPSWVPWYNHNPMHPSDNQIFPAIWNIADAAISSGVILIILRQRAYFPKEKKKEDKIIEPAETTPESNTDSN
;
A
#
# COMPACT_ATOMS: atom_id res chain seq x y z
N ARG A 1 -19.39 -10.41 8.19
CA ARG A 1 -18.47 -10.18 9.34
C ARG A 1 -17.17 -10.97 9.18
N THR A 2 -17.24 -12.28 8.92
CA THR A 2 -16.06 -13.12 8.59
C THR A 2 -15.25 -12.58 7.41
N GLU A 3 -15.90 -12.11 6.36
CA GLU A 3 -15.24 -11.56 5.16
C GLU A 3 -14.40 -10.31 5.47
N LEU A 4 -14.85 -9.45 6.39
CA LEU A 4 -14.07 -8.31 6.86
C LEU A 4 -12.84 -8.77 7.66
N LEU A 5 -12.99 -9.80 8.49
CA LEU A 5 -11.85 -10.39 9.22
C LEU A 5 -10.84 -11.02 8.26
N ILE A 6 -11.30 -11.65 7.18
CA ILE A 6 -10.43 -12.18 6.13
C ILE A 6 -9.69 -11.05 5.43
N ALA A 7 -10.37 -9.95 5.07
CA ALA A 7 -9.74 -8.82 4.42
C ALA A 7 -8.70 -8.12 5.31
N ILE A 8 -9.03 -7.90 6.59
CA ILE A 8 -8.07 -7.36 7.57
C ILE A 8 -6.91 -8.34 7.79
N GLY A 9 -7.19 -9.64 7.85
CA GLY A 9 -6.17 -10.69 7.96
C GLY A 9 -5.21 -10.70 6.78
N LEU A 10 -5.70 -10.54 5.54
CA LEU A 10 -4.89 -10.44 4.33
C LEU A 10 -3.96 -9.23 4.37
N ILE A 11 -4.49 -8.06 4.76
CA ILE A 11 -3.69 -6.83 4.88
C ILE A 11 -2.62 -6.99 5.98
N PHE A 12 -3.00 -7.52 7.13
CA PHE A 12 -2.09 -7.72 8.26
C PHE A 12 -1.00 -8.74 7.93
N ALA A 13 -1.36 -9.86 7.30
CA ALA A 13 -0.42 -10.88 6.87
C ALA A 13 0.56 -10.35 5.82
N GLY A 14 0.09 -9.57 4.84
CA GLY A 14 0.97 -8.96 3.84
C GLY A 14 1.94 -7.94 4.45
N ALA A 15 1.46 -7.04 5.31
CA ALA A 15 2.31 -6.06 5.99
C ALA A 15 3.35 -6.74 6.90
N THR A 16 2.94 -7.78 7.62
CA THR A 16 3.83 -8.58 8.45
C THR A 16 4.86 -9.35 7.61
N GLY A 17 4.43 -9.85 6.44
CA GLY A 17 5.32 -10.48 5.45
C GLY A 17 6.45 -9.55 5.03
N ASN A 18 6.13 -8.33 4.57
CA ASN A 18 7.13 -7.34 4.17
C ASN A 18 8.06 -6.93 5.34
N LEU A 19 7.52 -6.88 6.56
CA LEU A 19 8.33 -6.61 7.76
C LEU A 19 9.34 -7.73 8.03
N ILE A 20 8.89 -8.99 8.05
CA ILE A 20 9.75 -10.16 8.28
C ILE A 20 10.77 -10.30 7.16
N ASP A 21 10.35 -10.10 5.92
CA ASP A 21 11.22 -10.15 4.76
C ASP A 21 12.35 -9.10 4.89
N SER A 22 12.00 -7.88 5.29
CA SER A 22 12.98 -6.83 5.61
C SER A 22 13.91 -7.13 6.78
N MET A 23 13.52 -8.00 7.71
CA MET A 23 14.38 -8.41 8.83
C MET A 23 15.45 -9.39 8.37
N PHE A 24 15.11 -10.30 7.45
CA PHE A 24 15.95 -11.43 7.08
C PHE A 24 16.61 -11.29 5.71
N TYR A 25 16.22 -10.31 4.90
CA TYR A 25 16.72 -10.10 3.55
C TYR A 25 18.24 -10.19 3.47
N ASP A 26 18.95 -9.36 4.25
CA ASP A 26 20.41 -9.26 4.18
C ASP A 26 21.13 -10.44 4.85
N PHE A 27 20.40 -11.33 5.53
CA PHE A 27 20.94 -12.57 6.11
C PHE A 27 20.77 -13.76 5.17
N VAL A 28 19.69 -13.78 4.39
CA VAL A 28 19.35 -14.88 3.48
C VAL A 28 19.97 -14.67 2.10
N PHE A 29 20.04 -13.43 1.62
CA PHE A 29 20.56 -13.13 0.28
C PHE A 29 21.98 -12.58 0.34
N PRO A 30 22.88 -13.08 -0.53
CA PRO A 30 24.23 -12.56 -0.60
C PRO A 30 24.20 -11.12 -1.10
N TYR A 31 24.83 -10.24 -0.33
CA TYR A 31 25.03 -8.85 -0.72
C TYR A 31 26.27 -8.73 -1.61
N ASP A 32 26.06 -8.24 -2.83
CA ASP A 32 27.13 -7.92 -3.77
C ASP A 32 27.04 -6.44 -4.13
N PRO A 33 28.05 -5.62 -3.75
CA PRO A 33 28.05 -4.21 -4.07
C PRO A 33 28.07 -3.96 -5.58
N CYS A 34 28.67 -4.83 -6.39
CA CYS A 34 28.75 -4.64 -7.84
C CYS A 34 27.40 -4.79 -8.56
N ASN A 35 26.39 -5.37 -7.92
CA ASN A 35 25.05 -5.49 -8.51
C ASN A 35 24.34 -4.14 -8.56
N ALA A 36 23.87 -3.75 -9.74
CA ALA A 36 23.18 -2.47 -9.96
C ALA A 36 21.94 -2.27 -9.07
N PHE A 37 21.24 -3.35 -8.70
CA PHE A 37 20.08 -3.30 -7.80
C PHE A 37 20.45 -2.93 -6.35
N ASN A 38 21.73 -3.04 -5.96
CA ASN A 38 22.22 -2.64 -4.65
C ASN A 38 22.75 -1.20 -4.64
N HIS A 39 22.80 -0.53 -5.80
CA HIS A 39 23.30 0.85 -5.91
C HIS A 39 22.21 1.82 -5.47
N LEU A 40 22.55 2.69 -4.52
CA LEU A 40 21.60 3.68 -4.01
C LEU A 40 22.29 5.04 -3.90
N PRO A 41 22.20 5.88 -4.95
CA PRO A 41 22.81 7.21 -4.92
C PRO A 41 22.15 8.08 -3.84
N GLY A 42 22.98 8.78 -3.06
CA GLY A 42 22.56 9.59 -1.93
C GLY A 42 22.48 8.85 -0.58
N SER A 43 22.85 7.56 -0.50
CA SER A 43 22.84 6.83 0.77
C SER A 43 23.97 7.23 1.72
N GLY A 44 25.07 7.77 1.17
CA GLY A 44 26.29 8.06 1.92
C GLY A 44 27.02 6.82 2.45
N LYS A 45 26.62 5.61 2.03
CA LYS A 45 27.30 4.35 2.33
C LYS A 45 28.06 3.87 1.10
N PHE A 46 29.39 3.90 1.19
CA PHE A 46 30.27 3.42 0.13
C PHE A 46 30.65 1.97 0.37
N ALA A 47 30.57 1.16 -0.67
CA ALA A 47 31.11 -0.19 -0.69
C ALA A 47 32.13 -0.31 -1.84
N ASP A 48 33.17 -1.09 -1.59
CA ASP A 48 34.18 -1.39 -2.61
C ASP A 48 33.64 -2.50 -3.53
N CYS A 49 33.35 -2.14 -4.77
CA CYS A 49 33.10 -3.12 -5.84
C CYS A 49 34.42 -3.40 -6.56
N GLU A 50 34.82 -4.66 -6.63
CA GLU A 50 35.98 -5.10 -7.40
C GLU A 50 35.51 -5.74 -8.71
N LEU A 51 35.72 -5.04 -9.83
CA LEU A 51 35.36 -5.51 -11.15
C LEU A 51 36.62 -5.58 -12.02
N PHE A 52 36.94 -6.76 -12.54
CA PHE A 52 38.16 -7.03 -13.32
C PHE A 52 39.47 -6.56 -12.65
N GLY A 53 39.57 -6.69 -11.32
CA GLY A 53 40.75 -6.29 -10.55
C GLY A 53 40.89 -4.78 -10.30
N ILE A 54 39.90 -3.98 -10.69
CA ILE A 54 39.80 -2.56 -10.38
C ILE A 54 38.80 -2.38 -9.24
N LYS A 55 39.23 -1.76 -8.15
CA LYS A 55 38.35 -1.41 -7.03
C LYS A 55 37.72 -0.04 -7.27
N THR A 56 36.41 0.00 -7.37
CA THR A 56 35.62 1.22 -7.49
C THR A 56 34.73 1.39 -6.27
N GLN A 57 34.72 2.59 -5.71
CA GLN A 57 33.78 2.94 -4.64
C GLN A 57 32.47 3.37 -5.24
N ILE A 58 31.41 2.70 -4.83
CA ILE A 58 30.05 2.96 -5.26
C ILE A 58 29.17 3.15 -4.04
N GLU A 59 28.18 4.02 -4.18
CA GLU A 59 27.18 4.21 -3.13
C GLU A 59 26.14 3.10 -3.20
N THR A 60 26.00 2.40 -2.08
CA THR A 60 25.14 1.22 -2.00
C THR A 60 24.06 1.41 -0.96
N ARG A 61 23.01 0.59 -1.04
CA ARG A 61 21.94 0.55 -0.04
C ARG A 61 22.48 0.17 1.35
N HIS A 62 21.69 0.48 2.37
CA HIS A 62 21.97 0.02 3.73
C HIS A 62 21.76 -1.50 3.82
N THR A 63 22.65 -2.17 4.55
CA THR A 63 22.63 -3.63 4.74
C THR A 63 22.58 -3.97 6.22
N GLY A 64 21.79 -4.98 6.60
CA GLY A 64 21.71 -5.53 7.95
C GLY A 64 20.28 -5.79 8.41
N PHE A 65 20.03 -5.75 9.71
CA PHE A 65 18.70 -6.01 10.27
C PHE A 65 17.78 -4.78 10.16
N LEU A 66 16.59 -4.94 9.56
CA LEU A 66 15.54 -3.92 9.48
C LEU A 66 15.89 -2.64 8.72
N PHE A 67 16.68 -2.74 7.65
CA PHE A 67 16.93 -1.60 6.75
C PHE A 67 15.89 -1.42 5.63
N GLY A 68 14.79 -2.19 5.68
CA GLY A 68 13.64 -2.02 4.77
C GLY A 68 13.86 -2.61 3.39
N ASN A 69 14.76 -3.59 3.27
CA ASN A 69 15.07 -4.29 2.04
C ASN A 69 14.07 -5.44 1.80
N VAL A 70 13.29 -5.41 0.73
CA VAL A 70 12.24 -6.42 0.46
C VAL A 70 12.62 -7.27 -0.75
N VAL A 71 12.28 -8.56 -0.70
CA VAL A 71 12.41 -9.51 -1.80
C VAL A 71 11.34 -9.22 -2.84
N ASP A 72 11.81 -8.55 -3.87
CA ASP A 72 11.11 -8.31 -5.10
C ASP A 72 11.08 -9.60 -5.95
N MET A 73 9.88 -10.17 -6.18
CA MET A 73 9.74 -11.47 -6.84
C MET A 73 9.32 -11.39 -8.31
N PHE A 74 8.46 -10.43 -8.67
CA PHE A 74 7.85 -10.38 -10.00
C PHE A 74 7.95 -8.98 -10.61
N GLN A 75 8.77 -8.85 -11.65
CA GLN A 75 8.83 -7.65 -12.48
C GLN A 75 8.04 -7.87 -13.77
N PHE A 76 7.09 -6.98 -14.07
CA PHE A 76 6.32 -7.03 -15.31
C PHE A 76 6.85 -6.00 -16.31
N THR A 77 7.63 -6.46 -17.29
CA THR A 77 8.15 -5.61 -18.37
C THR A 77 7.14 -5.50 -19.52
N THR A 78 5.94 -4.99 -19.21
CA THR A 78 4.93 -4.71 -20.25
C THR A 78 5.17 -3.31 -20.79
N GLU A 79 5.42 -3.18 -22.10
CA GLU A 79 5.56 -1.89 -22.77
C GLU A 79 4.22 -1.35 -23.27
N TRP A 80 4.09 -0.03 -23.33
CA TRP A 80 2.90 0.59 -23.89
C TRP A 80 2.77 0.26 -25.38
N PRO A 81 1.56 -0.13 -25.83
CA PRO A 81 1.32 -0.34 -27.25
C PRO A 81 1.56 0.94 -28.05
N SER A 82 2.12 0.82 -29.25
CA SER A 82 2.39 1.95 -30.16
C SER A 82 1.14 2.71 -30.60
N TRP A 83 -0.05 2.15 -30.41
CA TRP A 83 -1.32 2.76 -30.77
C TRP A 83 -1.89 3.72 -29.71
N VAL A 84 -1.26 3.83 -28.54
CA VAL A 84 -1.75 4.68 -27.45
C VAL A 84 -1.45 6.16 -27.76
N PRO A 85 -2.48 7.03 -27.96
CA PRO A 85 -2.29 8.35 -28.59
C PRO A 85 -1.45 9.34 -27.80
N TRP A 86 -1.37 9.18 -26.48
CA TRP A 86 -0.64 10.07 -25.57
C TRP A 86 0.76 9.56 -25.22
N TYR A 87 1.17 8.39 -25.75
CA TYR A 87 2.43 7.79 -25.38
C TYR A 87 3.48 7.93 -26.49
N ASN A 88 4.54 8.68 -26.20
CA ASN A 88 5.67 8.80 -27.12
C ASN A 88 6.67 7.67 -26.84
N HIS A 89 6.71 6.70 -27.74
CA HIS A 89 7.64 5.57 -27.66
C HIS A 89 9.06 6.10 -27.92
N ASN A 90 9.91 6.10 -26.89
CA ASN A 90 11.27 6.61 -27.01
C ASN A 90 12.23 5.44 -27.29
N PRO A 91 12.77 5.30 -28.51
CA PRO A 91 13.71 4.22 -28.82
C PRO A 91 15.08 4.41 -28.14
N MET A 92 15.39 5.60 -27.62
CA MET A 92 16.66 5.90 -26.95
C MET A 92 16.66 5.51 -25.47
N HIS A 93 15.48 5.45 -24.83
CA HIS A 93 15.31 5.00 -23.45
C HIS A 93 14.16 3.98 -23.35
N PRO A 94 14.45 2.68 -23.58
CA PRO A 94 13.45 1.61 -23.53
C PRO A 94 12.79 1.42 -22.15
N SER A 95 13.48 1.79 -21.07
CA SER A 95 12.92 1.79 -19.70
C SER A 95 11.70 2.69 -19.57
N ASP A 96 11.69 3.79 -20.31
CA ASP A 96 10.63 4.79 -20.25
C ASP A 96 9.37 4.30 -20.97
N ASN A 97 9.48 3.21 -21.74
CA ASN A 97 8.41 2.58 -22.52
C ASN A 97 7.53 1.62 -21.70
N GLN A 98 7.89 1.36 -20.43
CA GLN A 98 7.22 0.38 -19.57
C GLN A 98 5.95 0.94 -18.92
N ILE A 99 4.85 0.18 -18.99
CA ILE A 99 3.55 0.50 -18.37
C ILE A 99 3.65 0.47 -16.85
N PHE A 100 4.36 -0.52 -16.32
CA PHE A 100 4.42 -0.75 -14.89
C PHE A 100 5.78 -1.33 -14.49
N PRO A 101 6.83 -0.50 -14.31
CA PRO A 101 8.15 -0.98 -13.89
C PRO A 101 8.18 -1.41 -12.42
N ALA A 102 7.03 -1.38 -11.72
CA ALA A 102 6.99 -1.76 -10.32
C ALA A 102 7.20 -3.26 -10.17
N ILE A 103 7.94 -3.60 -9.13
CA ILE A 103 8.27 -4.97 -8.79
C ILE A 103 7.31 -5.40 -7.68
N TRP A 104 6.72 -6.58 -7.85
CA TRP A 104 5.66 -7.07 -6.99
C TRP A 104 6.17 -8.20 -6.09
N ASN A 105 5.76 -8.16 -4.83
CA ASN A 105 5.87 -9.27 -3.90
C ASN A 105 4.47 -9.88 -3.61
N ILE A 106 4.45 -11.13 -3.13
CA ILE A 106 3.24 -11.82 -2.64
C ILE A 106 2.56 -11.01 -1.53
N ALA A 107 3.34 -10.32 -0.70
CA ALA A 107 2.84 -9.43 0.34
C ALA A 107 1.96 -8.30 -0.22
N ASP A 108 2.38 -7.64 -1.31
CA ASP A 108 1.64 -6.55 -1.93
C ASP A 108 0.37 -7.05 -2.62
N ALA A 109 0.40 -8.27 -3.17
CA ALA A 109 -0.78 -8.95 -3.69
C ALA A 109 -1.81 -9.25 -2.58
N ALA A 110 -1.34 -9.70 -1.41
CA ALA A 110 -2.20 -9.95 -0.25
C ALA A 110 -2.85 -8.65 0.26
N ILE A 111 -2.08 -7.57 0.42
CA ILE A 111 -2.60 -6.25 0.80
C ILE A 111 -3.61 -5.75 -0.23
N SER A 112 -3.25 -5.78 -1.51
CA SER A 112 -4.13 -5.33 -2.61
C SER A 112 -5.44 -6.10 -2.62
N SER A 113 -5.41 -7.43 -2.48
CA SER A 113 -6.62 -8.25 -2.43
C SER A 113 -7.52 -7.91 -1.23
N GLY A 114 -6.94 -7.70 -0.04
CA GLY A 114 -7.67 -7.32 1.16
C GLY A 114 -8.32 -5.93 1.03
N VAL A 115 -7.58 -4.96 0.49
CA VAL A 115 -8.10 -3.60 0.26
C VAL A 115 -9.23 -3.61 -0.78
N ILE A 116 -9.07 -4.34 -1.89
CA ILE A 116 -10.11 -4.50 -2.92
C ILE A 116 -11.38 -5.10 -2.32
N LEU A 117 -11.26 -6.14 -1.49
CA LEU A 117 -12.41 -6.75 -0.80
C LEU A 117 -13.15 -5.75 0.10
N ILE A 118 -12.42 -4.87 0.80
CA ILE A 118 -13.01 -3.82 1.64
C ILE A 118 -13.74 -2.79 0.78
N ILE A 119 -13.12 -2.32 -0.31
CA ILE A 119 -13.71 -1.31 -1.19
C ILE A 119 -14.99 -1.84 -1.85
N LEU A 120 -14.98 -3.06 -2.38
CA LEU A 120 -16.13 -3.65 -3.07
C LEU A 120 -17.34 -3.83 -2.14
N ARG A 121 -17.12 -4.14 -0.86
CA ARG A 121 -18.19 -4.35 0.13
C ARG A 121 -18.27 -3.26 1.21
N GLN A 122 -17.72 -2.08 0.96
CA GLN A 122 -17.69 -0.96 1.92
C GLN A 122 -19.07 -0.63 2.50
N ARG A 123 -20.13 -0.67 1.67
CA ARG A 123 -21.50 -0.34 2.07
C ARG A 123 -22.14 -1.42 2.93
N ALA A 124 -21.72 -2.67 2.78
CA ALA A 124 -22.20 -3.79 3.58
C ALA A 124 -21.44 -3.91 4.91
N TYR A 125 -20.16 -3.50 4.95
CA TYR A 125 -19.35 -3.49 6.16
C TYR A 125 -19.61 -2.28 7.06
N PHE A 126 -19.90 -1.12 6.47
CA PHE A 126 -20.19 0.12 7.19
C PHE A 126 -21.55 0.72 6.78
N PRO A 127 -22.67 0.05 7.11
CA PRO A 127 -23.99 0.63 6.90
C PRO A 127 -24.11 1.91 7.73
N LYS A 128 -24.45 3.04 7.07
CA LYS A 128 -24.70 4.30 7.77
C LYS A 128 -25.89 4.11 8.71
N GLU A 129 -25.69 4.33 10.00
CA GLU A 129 -26.80 4.38 10.93
C GLU A 129 -27.75 5.50 10.52
N LYS A 130 -29.03 5.17 10.34
CA LYS A 130 -30.07 6.20 10.23
C LYS A 130 -30.18 6.84 11.61
N LYS A 131 -29.73 8.10 11.74
CA LYS A 131 -30.07 8.95 12.88
C LYS A 131 -31.58 8.86 13.07
N LYS A 132 -32.03 8.24 14.17
CA LYS A 132 -33.39 8.47 14.64
C LYS A 132 -33.41 9.93 15.07
N GLU A 133 -34.17 10.75 14.37
CA GLU A 133 -34.60 12.03 14.89
C GLU A 133 -35.40 11.71 16.14
N ASP A 134 -34.79 11.95 17.31
CA ASP A 134 -35.52 12.00 18.56
C ASP A 134 -36.59 13.08 18.38
N LYS A 135 -37.83 12.64 18.18
CA LYS A 135 -38.99 13.51 18.27
C LYS A 135 -38.98 14.08 19.68
N ILE A 136 -38.52 15.32 19.81
CA ILE A 136 -38.70 16.12 21.01
C ILE A 136 -40.20 16.18 21.23
N ILE A 137 -40.68 15.45 22.24
CA ILE A 137 -42.06 15.56 22.70
C ILE A 137 -42.16 16.94 23.33
N GLU A 138 -42.78 17.86 22.61
CA GLU A 138 -43.22 19.15 23.14
C GLU A 138 -44.15 18.86 24.32
N PRO A 139 -43.85 19.34 25.55
CA PRO A 139 -44.73 19.12 26.68
C PRO A 139 -46.06 19.84 26.41
N ALA A 140 -47.15 19.08 26.45
CA ALA A 140 -48.51 19.57 26.27
C ALA A 140 -48.75 20.80 27.16
N GLU A 141 -49.07 21.91 26.52
CA GLU A 141 -49.49 23.15 27.16
C GLU A 141 -50.79 22.87 27.93
N THR A 142 -50.71 22.81 29.27
CA THR A 142 -51.87 22.78 30.14
C THR A 142 -52.57 24.12 30.06
N THR A 143 -53.64 24.22 29.28
CA THR A 143 -54.63 25.30 29.41
C THR A 143 -55.39 25.10 30.73
N PRO A 144 -55.43 26.10 31.63
CA PRO A 144 -56.34 26.04 32.77
C PRO A 144 -57.78 26.22 32.28
N GLU A 145 -58.66 25.31 32.70
CA GLU A 145 -60.11 25.40 32.54
C GLU A 145 -60.62 26.74 33.06
N SER A 146 -61.24 27.52 32.17
CA SER A 146 -62.00 28.71 32.54
C SER A 146 -63.35 28.28 33.12
N ASN A 147 -63.45 28.27 34.44
CA ASN A 147 -64.74 28.22 35.12
C ASN A 147 -65.58 29.45 34.70
N THR A 148 -66.70 29.20 34.03
CA THR A 148 -67.79 30.17 33.88
C THR A 148 -69.06 29.52 34.42
N ASP A 149 -69.25 29.63 35.73
CA ASP A 149 -70.59 29.55 36.32
C ASP A 149 -71.31 30.86 36.01
N SER A 150 -72.36 30.77 35.19
CA SER A 150 -73.38 31.81 35.12
C SER A 150 -74.72 31.24 34.69
N ASN A 151 -75.68 31.38 35.61
CA ASN A 151 -77.15 31.24 35.57
C ASN A 151 -77.77 29.84 35.64
#